data_AF-A0A6A4Z2E6-F1
#
_entry.id   AF-A0A6A4Z2E6-F1
#
_cell.length_a   1.000
_cell.length_b   1.000
_cell.length_c   1.000
_cell.angle_alpha   90.00
_cell.angle_beta   90.00
_cell.angle_gamma   90.00
#
_symmetry.space_group_name_H-M   'P 1'
#
loop_
_entity.id
_entity.type
_entity.pdbx_description
1 polymer ?
#
loop_
_entity_poly.entity_id
_entity_poly.type
_entity_poly.pdbx_seq_one_letter_code
_entity_poly.pdbx_strand_id
1 'polypeptide(L)'
;RKKPRLDAVNEATWCDYKLAAQQSLREIGIRAIADRQYRRKDTVLLNAGLVGREDNFFSIGPLESSDMSVAVLQILVHVKLAAPCAVVSRAIWQVTSGETPPPLPSRASVTIDRLDDWTVYERFAETTASGLVSHANTVIKFYVEENEGQDSHAIVWRSVLEDALMPHMSKGAVEDESGW
;
A
#
# COMPACT_ATOMS: atom_id res chain seq x y z
N ARG A 1 23.51 -17.68 34.84
CA ARG A 1 23.40 -16.66 33.76
C ARG A 1 22.54 -17.27 32.65
N LYS A 2 21.25 -16.92 32.56
CA LYS A 2 20.33 -17.43 31.51
C LYS A 2 20.57 -16.62 30.23
N LYS A 3 20.73 -17.29 29.09
CA LYS A 3 20.77 -16.65 27.77
C LYS A 3 19.43 -15.94 27.51
N PRO A 4 19.41 -14.72 26.95
CA PRO A 4 18.17 -14.08 26.55
C PRO A 4 17.58 -14.90 25.40
N ARG A 5 16.32 -15.33 25.53
CA ARG A 5 15.55 -15.78 24.38
C ARG A 5 15.19 -14.50 23.64
N LEU A 6 15.73 -14.33 22.43
CA LEU A 6 15.14 -13.44 21.45
C LEU A 6 13.75 -14.01 21.22
N ASP A 7 12.74 -13.41 21.85
CA ASP A 7 11.36 -13.63 21.47
C ASP A 7 11.32 -13.42 19.97
N ALA A 8 10.97 -14.47 19.23
CA ALA A 8 10.67 -14.39 17.83
C ALA A 8 9.67 -13.25 17.70
N VAL A 9 10.12 -12.13 17.15
CA VAL A 9 9.26 -11.02 16.75
C VAL A 9 8.09 -11.69 16.06
N ASN A 10 6.89 -11.46 16.60
CA ASN A 10 5.67 -12.18 16.24
C ASN A 10 5.35 -11.90 14.75
N GLU A 11 6.03 -12.61 13.84
CA GLU A 11 5.95 -12.44 12.38
C GLU A 11 4.52 -12.61 11.88
N ALA A 12 3.70 -13.33 12.66
CA ALA A 12 2.28 -13.53 12.43
C ALA A 12 1.49 -12.21 12.32
N THR A 13 1.82 -11.17 13.09
CA THR A 13 0.95 -9.97 13.18
C THR A 13 0.96 -9.11 11.90
N TRP A 14 2.13 -8.90 11.27
CA TRP A 14 2.20 -8.12 10.03
C TRP A 14 1.71 -8.92 8.81
N CYS A 15 1.73 -10.27 8.88
CA CYS A 15 1.16 -11.11 7.83
C CYS A 15 -0.34 -10.86 7.65
N ASP A 16 -1.02 -10.47 8.72
CA ASP A 16 -2.44 -10.09 8.73
C ASP A 16 -2.64 -8.58 8.58
N TYR A 17 -1.61 -7.85 8.14
CA TYR A 17 -1.63 -6.39 7.93
C TYR A 17 -1.90 -5.60 9.20
N LYS A 18 -1.36 -6.07 10.34
CA LYS A 18 -1.51 -5.43 11.65
C LYS A 18 -0.24 -4.74 12.10
N LEU A 19 -0.37 -3.56 12.72
CA LEU A 19 0.74 -2.81 13.29
C LEU A 19 0.70 -2.78 14.82
N ALA A 20 1.86 -3.02 15.43
CA ALA A 20 2.06 -2.93 16.87
C ALA A 20 2.16 -1.47 17.34
N ALA A 21 1.91 -1.26 18.64
CA ALA A 21 2.06 0.05 19.28
C ALA A 21 3.54 0.39 19.56
N GLN A 22 4.39 -0.62 19.75
CA GLN A 22 5.82 -0.43 19.97
C GLN A 22 6.50 0.03 18.68
N GLN A 23 7.16 1.19 18.73
CA GLN A 23 7.76 1.86 17.56
C GLN A 23 8.66 0.95 16.71
N SER A 24 9.60 0.24 17.32
CA SER A 24 10.53 -0.63 16.58
C SER A 24 9.81 -1.76 15.84
N LEU A 25 8.80 -2.38 16.47
CA LEU A 25 8.01 -3.45 15.87
C LEU A 25 7.09 -2.92 14.78
N ARG A 26 6.57 -1.70 14.98
CA ARG A 26 5.74 -1.00 14.00
C ARG A 26 6.49 -0.74 12.71
N GLU A 27 7.69 -0.16 12.80
CA GLU A 27 8.51 0.12 11.63
C GLU A 27 8.92 -1.15 10.87
N ILE A 28 9.25 -2.23 11.60
CA ILE A 28 9.49 -3.54 11.01
C ILE A 28 8.24 -4.05 10.28
N GLY A 29 7.06 -3.92 10.90
CA GLY A 29 5.78 -4.31 10.31
C GLY A 29 5.46 -3.53 9.03
N ILE A 30 5.64 -2.21 9.03
CA ILE A 30 5.43 -1.36 7.85
C ILE A 30 6.32 -1.81 6.69
N ARG A 31 7.63 -1.98 6.94
CA ARG A 31 8.57 -2.45 5.91
C ARG A 31 8.21 -3.86 5.41
N ALA A 32 7.86 -4.78 6.33
CA ALA A 32 7.50 -6.15 5.97
C ALA A 32 6.21 -6.24 5.14
N ILE A 33 5.21 -5.40 5.43
CA ILE A 33 3.98 -5.30 4.63
C ILE A 33 4.32 -4.86 3.19
N ALA A 34 5.11 -3.80 3.04
CA ALA A 34 5.55 -3.32 1.73
C ALA A 34 6.38 -4.36 0.97
N ASP A 35 7.37 -4.98 1.62
CA ASP A 35 8.26 -5.97 0.99
C ASP A 35 7.51 -7.25 0.60
N ARG A 36 6.49 -7.65 1.36
CA ARG A 36 5.58 -8.73 0.95
C ARG A 36 4.76 -8.33 -0.27
N GLN A 37 4.24 -7.11 -0.30
CA GLN A 37 3.48 -6.61 -1.43
C GLN A 37 4.34 -6.58 -2.70
N TYR A 38 5.55 -6.01 -2.61
CA TYR A 38 6.51 -5.97 -3.71
C TYR A 38 6.86 -7.36 -4.27
N ARG A 39 7.13 -8.35 -3.41
CA ARG A 39 7.42 -9.73 -3.84
C ARG A 39 6.30 -10.40 -4.65
N ARG A 40 5.07 -9.91 -4.56
CA ARG A 40 3.91 -10.42 -5.32
C ARG A 40 3.77 -9.79 -6.70
N LYS A 41 4.46 -8.68 -6.98
CA LYS A 41 4.34 -7.85 -8.19
C LYS A 41 4.32 -8.69 -9.46
N ASP A 42 5.34 -9.49 -9.69
CA ASP A 42 5.50 -10.20 -10.96
C ASP A 42 4.39 -11.23 -11.18
N THR A 43 4.01 -11.96 -10.13
CA THR A 43 2.91 -12.92 -10.21
C THR A 43 1.58 -12.23 -10.50
N VAL A 44 1.31 -11.10 -9.85
CA VAL A 44 0.05 -10.35 -10.04
C VAL A 44 -0.02 -9.73 -11.43
N LEU A 45 1.05 -9.05 -11.87
CA LEU A 45 1.10 -8.43 -13.20
C LEU A 45 1.03 -9.48 -14.32
N LEU A 46 1.64 -10.64 -14.12
CA LEU A 46 1.58 -11.76 -15.07
C LEU A 46 0.15 -12.31 -15.15
N ASN A 47 -0.48 -12.62 -14.02
CA ASN A 47 -1.85 -13.14 -13.97
C ASN A 47 -2.88 -12.14 -14.49
N ALA A 48 -2.61 -10.84 -14.35
CA ALA A 48 -3.42 -9.77 -14.92
C ALA A 48 -3.22 -9.57 -16.44
N GLY A 49 -2.29 -10.30 -17.06
CA GLY A 49 -1.98 -10.15 -18.49
C GLY A 49 -1.39 -8.78 -18.86
N LEU A 50 -0.64 -8.18 -17.92
CA LEU A 50 0.03 -6.88 -18.09
C LEU A 50 1.50 -7.05 -18.49
N VAL A 51 2.13 -8.17 -18.15
CA VAL A 51 3.53 -8.46 -18.54
C VAL A 51 3.64 -8.64 -20.06
N GLY A 52 4.58 -7.93 -20.68
CA GLY A 52 4.86 -8.01 -22.12
C GLY A 52 3.81 -7.36 -23.02
N ARG A 53 2.85 -6.62 -22.44
CA ARG A 53 1.87 -5.86 -23.20
C ARG A 53 2.52 -4.62 -23.81
N GLU A 54 2.21 -4.31 -25.06
CA GLU A 54 2.72 -3.12 -25.75
C GLU A 54 1.68 -2.00 -25.87
N ASP A 55 0.42 -2.37 -26.10
CA ASP A 55 -0.67 -1.42 -26.27
C ASP A 55 -1.20 -0.91 -24.93
N ASN A 56 -1.76 0.31 -24.96
CA ASN A 56 -2.48 0.85 -23.83
C ASN A 56 -3.70 -0.04 -23.51
N PHE A 57 -3.93 -0.28 -22.23
CA PHE A 57 -5.02 -1.11 -21.74
C PHE A 57 -5.59 -0.54 -20.46
N PHE A 58 -6.91 -0.61 -20.35
CA PHE A 58 -7.66 -0.22 -19.17
C PHE A 58 -8.81 -1.20 -19.00
N SER A 59 -8.96 -1.74 -17.80
CA SER A 59 -10.08 -2.57 -17.42
C SER A 59 -10.46 -2.30 -15.97
N ILE A 60 -11.76 -2.27 -15.70
CA ILE A 60 -12.32 -2.16 -14.37
C ILE A 60 -13.45 -3.16 -14.25
N GLY A 61 -13.49 -3.92 -13.16
CA GLY A 61 -14.52 -4.92 -12.96
C GLY A 61 -14.41 -5.61 -11.61
N PRO A 62 -15.43 -6.39 -11.23
CA PRO A 62 -15.36 -7.20 -10.03
C PRO A 62 -14.31 -8.30 -10.21
N LEU A 63 -13.53 -8.56 -9.16
CA LEU A 63 -12.73 -9.77 -9.05
C LEU A 63 -13.61 -10.85 -8.40
N GLU A 64 -13.76 -11.98 -9.08
CA GLU A 64 -14.55 -13.10 -8.55
C GLU A 64 -13.93 -13.60 -7.23
N SER A 65 -14.72 -13.55 -6.17
CA SER A 65 -14.39 -14.09 -4.86
C SER A 65 -15.19 -15.36 -4.63
N SER A 66 -14.56 -16.38 -4.04
CA SER A 66 -15.28 -17.56 -3.55
C SER A 66 -16.16 -17.24 -2.33
N ASP A 67 -15.90 -16.12 -1.66
CA ASP A 67 -16.71 -15.57 -0.59
C ASP A 67 -17.70 -14.55 -1.16
N MET A 68 -18.99 -14.93 -1.20
CA MET A 68 -20.09 -14.11 -1.71
C MET A 68 -20.37 -12.87 -0.85
N SER A 69 -19.78 -12.76 0.35
CA SER A 69 -19.92 -11.58 1.22
C SER A 69 -18.90 -10.48 0.92
N VAL A 70 -17.91 -10.77 0.07
CA VAL A 70 -16.82 -9.85 -0.26
C VAL A 70 -16.92 -9.44 -1.73
N ALA A 71 -17.10 -8.15 -1.97
CA ALA A 71 -16.99 -7.57 -3.30
C ALA A 71 -15.61 -6.91 -3.44
N VAL A 72 -14.80 -7.39 -4.38
CA VAL A 72 -13.50 -6.80 -4.70
C VAL A 72 -13.58 -6.12 -6.05
N LEU A 73 -13.16 -4.86 -6.11
CA LEU A 73 -13.00 -4.13 -7.36
C LEU A 73 -11.56 -4.31 -7.85
N GLN A 74 -11.39 -4.71 -9.11
CA GLN A 74 -10.09 -4.76 -9.77
C GLN A 74 -9.99 -3.66 -10.81
N ILE A 75 -8.86 -2.96 -10.80
CA ILE A 75 -8.48 -1.97 -11.80
C ILE A 75 -7.16 -2.42 -12.41
N LEU A 76 -7.15 -2.62 -13.73
CA LEU A 76 -5.97 -2.99 -14.49
C LEU A 76 -5.63 -1.88 -15.47
N VAL A 77 -4.38 -1.42 -15.43
CA VAL A 77 -3.91 -0.33 -16.28
C VAL A 77 -2.55 -0.70 -16.87
N HIS A 78 -2.42 -0.53 -18.17
CA HIS A 78 -1.13 -0.49 -18.86
C HIS A 78 -1.12 0.75 -19.75
N VAL A 79 -0.13 1.63 -19.56
CA VAL A 79 0.01 2.84 -20.39
C VAL A 79 1.46 3.00 -20.77
N LYS A 80 1.71 3.20 -22.07
CA LYS A 80 3.01 3.54 -22.62
C LYS A 80 3.12 5.06 -22.71
N LEU A 81 4.05 5.63 -21.94
CA LEU A 81 4.30 7.07 -21.92
C LEU A 81 5.58 7.40 -22.70
N ALA A 82 5.54 8.48 -23.48
CA ALA A 82 6.72 9.02 -24.16
C ALA A 82 7.58 9.87 -23.21
N ALA A 83 7.96 9.30 -22.06
CA ALA A 83 8.72 9.96 -21.02
C ALA A 83 9.66 8.96 -20.31
N PRO A 84 10.82 9.42 -19.78
CA PRO A 84 11.71 8.55 -19.03
C PRO A 84 11.05 7.97 -17.78
N CYS A 85 11.31 6.69 -17.49
CA CYS A 85 10.76 5.98 -16.33
C CYS A 85 10.99 6.77 -15.03
N ALA A 86 12.22 7.23 -14.80
CA ALA A 86 12.59 7.99 -13.60
C ALA A 86 11.83 9.31 -13.43
N VAL A 87 11.51 10.00 -14.53
CA VAL A 87 10.75 11.26 -14.48
C VAL A 87 9.30 10.97 -14.07
N VAL A 88 8.68 9.99 -14.70
CA VAL A 88 7.28 9.62 -14.42
C VAL A 88 7.13 9.06 -13.01
N SER A 89 7.96 8.10 -12.63
CA SER A 89 7.88 7.46 -11.31
C SER A 89 8.13 8.46 -10.18
N ARG A 90 9.04 9.43 -10.37
CA ARG A 90 9.28 10.47 -9.37
C ARG A 90 8.07 11.38 -9.20
N ALA A 91 7.42 11.76 -10.30
CA ALA A 91 6.19 12.55 -10.23
C ALA A 91 5.06 11.78 -9.53
N ILE A 92 4.89 10.48 -9.83
CA ILE A 92 3.91 9.63 -9.11
C ILE A 92 4.25 9.58 -7.63
N TRP A 93 5.52 9.35 -7.27
CA TRP A 93 5.95 9.31 -5.87
C TRP A 93 5.68 10.62 -5.12
N GLN A 94 5.87 11.78 -5.75
CA GLN A 94 5.59 13.07 -5.12
C GLN A 94 4.11 13.22 -4.74
N VAL A 95 3.21 12.70 -5.58
CA VAL A 95 1.78 12.68 -5.27
C VAL A 95 1.49 11.66 -4.15
N THR A 96 1.96 10.42 -4.29
CA THR A 96 1.62 9.33 -3.36
C THR A 96 2.31 9.45 -1.99
N SER A 97 3.42 10.17 -1.89
CA SER A 97 4.11 10.44 -0.62
C SER A 97 3.61 11.70 0.10
N GLY A 98 2.64 12.40 -0.49
CA GLY A 98 2.07 13.63 0.05
C GLY A 98 2.95 14.87 -0.08
N GLU A 99 3.97 14.86 -0.95
CA GLU A 99 4.73 16.08 -1.29
C GLU A 99 3.88 17.04 -2.14
N THR A 100 2.94 16.51 -2.91
CA THR A 100 1.95 17.30 -3.69
C THR A 100 0.57 16.66 -3.54
N PRO A 101 -0.08 16.79 -2.37
CA PRO A 101 -1.29 16.06 -2.08
C PRO A 101 -2.48 16.62 -2.88
N PRO A 102 -3.43 15.78 -3.31
CA PRO A 102 -4.68 16.26 -3.89
C PRO A 102 -5.52 17.02 -2.84
N PRO A 103 -6.47 17.87 -3.27
CA PRO A 103 -7.43 18.49 -2.36
C PRO A 103 -8.19 17.43 -1.56
N LEU A 104 -8.24 17.59 -0.24
CA LEU A 104 -8.97 16.68 0.64
C LEU A 104 -10.44 17.11 0.77
N PRO A 105 -11.37 16.14 0.86
CA PRO A 105 -12.73 16.42 1.29
C PRO A 105 -12.75 17.15 2.65
N SER A 106 -13.74 18.03 2.86
CA SER A 106 -13.85 18.82 4.10
C SER A 106 -14.02 18.00 5.37
N ARG A 107 -14.43 16.72 5.24
CA ARG A 107 -14.60 15.75 6.34
C ARG A 107 -13.53 14.67 6.37
N ALA A 108 -12.46 14.85 5.59
CA ALA A 108 -11.34 13.95 5.55
C ALA A 108 -10.16 14.52 6.33
N SER A 109 -9.36 13.62 6.90
CA SER A 109 -8.07 13.92 7.51
C SER A 109 -7.03 12.95 7.00
N VAL A 110 -5.84 13.45 6.69
CA VAL A 110 -4.68 12.64 6.32
C VAL A 110 -3.50 12.98 7.24
N THR A 111 -2.81 11.96 7.72
CA THR A 111 -1.51 12.09 8.39
C THR A 111 -0.53 11.18 7.70
N ILE A 112 0.66 11.68 7.36
CA ILE A 112 1.70 10.89 6.70
C ILE A 112 2.90 10.79 7.62
N ASP A 113 3.23 9.57 8.03
CA ASP A 113 4.44 9.25 8.78
C ASP A 113 5.51 8.76 7.80
N ARG A 114 6.58 9.53 7.64
CA ARG A 114 7.70 9.18 6.75
C ARG A 114 8.74 8.38 7.51
N LEU A 115 8.98 7.14 7.07
CA LEU A 115 9.97 6.25 7.70
C LEU A 115 11.37 6.45 7.12
N ASP A 116 11.44 6.71 5.82
CA ASP A 116 12.64 7.02 5.05
C ASP A 116 12.25 7.74 3.75
N ASP A 117 13.21 7.99 2.85
CA ASP A 117 12.99 8.75 1.62
C ASP A 117 11.92 8.13 0.70
N TRP A 118 11.73 6.81 0.80
CA TRP A 118 10.94 5.99 -0.13
C TRP A 118 9.84 5.16 0.53
N THR A 119 9.61 5.33 1.83
CA THR A 119 8.59 4.59 2.59
C THR A 119 7.76 5.54 3.43
N VAL A 120 6.45 5.53 3.22
CA VAL A 120 5.48 6.30 4.01
C VAL A 120 4.38 5.39 4.56
N TYR A 121 3.87 5.76 5.71
CA TYR A 121 2.63 5.24 6.25
C TYR A 121 1.60 6.37 6.30
N GLU A 122 0.58 6.26 5.47
CA GLU A 122 -0.53 7.19 5.42
C GLU A 122 -1.66 6.71 6.34
N ARG A 123 -2.23 7.64 7.09
CA ARG A 123 -3.45 7.45 7.88
C ARG A 123 -4.51 8.38 7.34
N PHE A 124 -5.46 7.82 6.61
CA PHE A 124 -6.61 8.53 6.09
C PHE A 124 -7.86 8.16 6.88
N ALA A 125 -8.68 9.16 7.18
CA ALA A 125 -10.02 8.96 7.70
C ALA A 125 -10.99 9.96 7.07
N GLU A 126 -12.16 9.49 6.65
CA GLU A 126 -13.24 10.34 6.17
C GLU A 126 -14.54 10.05 6.92
N THR A 127 -15.19 11.11 7.39
CA THR A 127 -16.52 11.01 7.98
C THR A 127 -17.59 11.24 6.93
N THR A 128 -18.32 10.19 6.59
CA THR A 128 -19.42 10.23 5.62
C THR A 128 -20.57 11.14 6.06
N ALA A 129 -21.52 11.42 5.16
CA ALA A 129 -22.72 12.18 5.47
C ALA A 129 -23.55 11.58 6.63
N SER A 130 -23.55 10.25 6.76
CA SER A 130 -24.26 9.50 7.82
C SER A 130 -23.51 9.46 9.16
N GLY A 131 -22.30 10.02 9.24
CA GLY A 131 -21.47 10.01 10.45
C GLY A 131 -20.61 8.76 10.62
N LEU A 132 -20.67 7.80 9.69
CA LEU A 132 -19.74 6.66 9.66
C LEU A 132 -18.35 7.16 9.27
N VAL A 133 -17.33 6.75 10.04
CA VAL A 133 -15.93 7.01 9.72
C VAL A 133 -15.37 5.84 8.92
N SER A 134 -14.85 6.13 7.74
CA SER A 134 -14.06 5.21 6.93
C SER A 134 -12.58 5.46 7.18
N HIS A 135 -11.79 4.40 7.28
CA HIS A 135 -10.34 4.44 7.46
C HIS A 135 -9.64 3.75 6.29
N ALA A 136 -8.72 4.45 5.65
CA ALA A 136 -7.89 3.94 4.56
C ALA A 136 -6.40 4.13 4.93
N ASN A 137 -5.96 3.43 5.99
CA ASN A 137 -4.57 3.50 6.40
C ASN A 137 -3.73 2.62 5.49
N THR A 138 -2.66 3.18 4.91
CA THR A 138 -1.95 2.54 3.81
C THR A 138 -0.44 2.69 3.98
N VAL A 139 0.28 1.58 3.83
CA VAL A 139 1.72 1.60 3.63
C VAL A 139 2.01 1.80 2.16
N ILE A 140 2.88 2.74 1.81
CA ILE A 140 3.31 3.00 0.44
C ILE A 140 4.83 2.97 0.40
N LYS A 141 5.42 2.26 -0.56
CA LYS A 141 6.87 2.18 -0.74
C LYS A 141 7.28 2.20 -2.20
N PHE A 142 8.32 2.97 -2.51
CA PHE A 142 8.91 3.07 -3.83
C PHE A 142 10.22 2.27 -3.90
N TYR A 143 10.25 1.28 -4.79
CA TYR A 143 11.42 0.48 -5.13
C TYR A 143 12.00 0.96 -6.46
N VAL A 144 13.31 1.20 -6.46
CA VAL A 144 14.10 1.54 -7.64
C VAL A 144 15.14 0.45 -7.81
N GLU A 145 15.07 -0.28 -8.91
CA GLU A 145 16.05 -1.28 -9.32
C GLU A 145 16.82 -0.75 -10.52
N GLU A 146 18.11 -0.50 -10.32
CA GLU A 146 19.05 -0.13 -11.37
C GLU A 146 19.72 -1.41 -11.88
N ASN A 147 19.32 -1.89 -13.05
CA ASN A 147 19.99 -3.00 -13.74
C ASN A 147 20.71 -2.48 -14.98
N GLU A 148 21.80 -3.15 -15.40
CA GLU A 148 22.61 -2.76 -16.56
C GLU A 148 21.75 -2.63 -17.84
N GLY A 149 21.29 -1.40 -18.11
CA GLY A 149 20.49 -1.03 -19.28
C GLY A 149 18.97 -0.99 -19.09
N GLN A 150 18.42 -1.28 -17.91
CA GLN A 150 16.98 -1.19 -17.63
C GLN A 150 16.71 -0.73 -16.19
N ASP A 151 16.21 0.49 -16.04
CA ASP A 151 15.65 0.99 -14.78
C ASP A 151 14.25 0.39 -14.59
N SER A 152 14.02 -0.26 -13.44
CA SER A 152 12.73 -0.85 -13.06
C SER A 152 12.25 -0.18 -11.77
N HIS A 153 11.16 0.57 -11.87
CA HIS A 153 10.60 1.35 -10.78
C HIS A 153 9.22 0.80 -10.42
N ALA A 154 8.95 0.59 -9.12
CA ALA A 154 7.65 0.12 -8.65
C ALA A 154 7.22 0.86 -7.39
N ILE A 155 5.98 1.34 -7.36
CA ILE A 155 5.39 1.99 -6.19
C ILE A 155 4.27 1.10 -5.72
N VAL A 156 4.49 0.41 -4.60
CA VAL A 156 3.50 -0.51 -4.05
C VAL A 156 2.76 0.14 -2.90
N TRP A 157 1.50 -0.25 -2.74
CA TRP A 157 0.71 0.14 -1.58
C TRP A 157 -0.13 -1.00 -1.04
N ARG A 158 -0.36 -0.98 0.28
CA ARG A 158 -1.17 -1.98 0.96
C ARG A 158 -1.82 -1.42 2.23
N SER A 159 -3.11 -1.66 2.39
CA SER A 159 -3.84 -1.25 3.59
C SER A 159 -3.35 -1.94 4.86
N VAL A 160 -3.39 -1.22 5.97
CA VAL A 160 -3.22 -1.72 7.34
C VAL A 160 -4.61 -1.89 7.95
N LEU A 161 -4.96 -3.13 8.26
CA LEU A 161 -6.32 -3.49 8.70
C LEU A 161 -6.52 -3.29 10.20
N GLU A 162 -5.45 -3.43 10.99
CA GLU A 162 -5.47 -3.15 12.42
C GLU A 162 -4.23 -2.39 12.86
N ASP A 163 -4.43 -1.35 13.66
CA ASP A 163 -3.35 -0.54 14.19
C ASP A 163 -3.55 -0.33 15.69
N ALA A 164 -2.62 -0.86 16.49
CA ALA A 164 -2.72 -0.78 17.95
C ALA A 164 -2.66 0.65 18.50
N LEU A 165 -2.18 1.63 17.73
CA LEU A 165 -2.24 3.05 18.10
C LEU A 165 -3.58 3.72 17.71
N MET A 166 -4.43 3.02 16.95
CA MET A 166 -5.72 3.52 16.47
C MET A 166 -6.85 2.51 16.77
N PRO A 167 -7.16 2.26 18.06
CA PRO A 167 -8.15 1.26 18.44
C PRO A 167 -9.56 1.52 17.88
N HIS A 168 -9.86 2.77 17.49
CA HIS A 168 -11.14 3.15 16.91
C HIS A 168 -11.36 2.69 15.47
N MET A 169 -10.30 2.31 14.73
CA MET A 169 -10.44 1.79 13.36
C MET A 169 -11.37 0.58 13.30
N SER A 170 -11.29 -0.29 14.32
CA SER A 170 -12.14 -1.48 14.47
C SER A 170 -13.65 -1.19 14.60
N LYS A 171 -14.03 0.08 14.86
CA LYS A 171 -15.43 0.50 15.01
C LYS A 171 -15.99 1.16 13.73
N GLY A 172 -15.12 1.52 12.79
CA GLY A 172 -15.47 2.14 11.52
C GLY A 172 -15.47 1.15 10.36
N ALA A 173 -15.62 1.67 9.14
CA ALA A 173 -15.28 0.92 7.95
C ALA A 173 -13.76 0.98 7.73
N VAL A 174 -13.13 -0.16 7.45
CA VAL A 174 -11.70 -0.22 7.11
C VAL A 174 -11.59 -0.67 5.67
N GLU A 175 -10.90 0.12 4.87
CA GLU A 175 -10.64 -0.19 3.47
C GLU A 175 -9.51 -1.22 3.35
N ASP A 176 -9.75 -2.24 2.52
CA ASP A 176 -8.79 -3.29 2.22
C ASP A 176 -8.35 -3.17 0.74
N GLU A 177 -7.32 -2.37 0.51
CA GLU A 177 -6.79 -2.04 -0.81
C GLU A 177 -5.35 -2.55 -0.98
N SER A 178 -4.96 -2.85 -2.22
CA SER A 178 -3.58 -3.17 -2.58
C SER A 178 -3.27 -2.80 -4.01
N GLY A 179 -2.04 -2.36 -4.28
CA GLY A 179 -1.56 -2.07 -5.63
C GLY A 179 -0.05 -2.11 -5.78
N TRP A 180 0.39 -1.84 -7.02
CA TRP A 180 1.75 -1.97 -7.53
C TRP A 180 2.07 -0.92 -8.59
#